data_AF-A0A955CKC7-F1
#
_entry.id   AF-A0A955CKC7-F1
#
_cell.length_a   1.000
_cell.length_b   1.000
_cell.length_c   1.000
_cell.angle_alpha   90.00
_cell.angle_beta   90.00
_cell.angle_gamma   90.00
#
_symmetry.space_group_name_H-M   'P 1'
#
loop_
_entity.id
_entity.type
_entity.pdbx_description
1 polymer ?
#
loop_
_entity_poly.entity_id
_entity_poly.type
_entity_poly.pdbx_seq_one_letter_code
_entity_poly.pdbx_strand_id
1 'polypeptide(L)'
;GFAPKLVNPGGVEVWKSHQGGNVSGLDQAVDHFLVTPRQIIQGVAQAAGELRLPHPVHIHCNNLGMPGNWQTTLETMQSLEGHRGHITHIQFHSYGGSDADENTFNSKVVPLADYVNSHENVTVDVGQVLFGETTSMTGDGPLGYFLSNVYGTKWFSADTEMEAGCGIAPITYRNKSLVHSLQWAIGLEWYLLVRDPWRVVMSTDHPNGGSFLAYPQIIRLLMDRTYRQDVLKTVHPAVRERSTLADLDREYTLNEIAVITRAGPAKILGLDHKGHLGPGADADITIYTPHENKEIMFELPRYVIKAGVILAEEGDIREEYYGKLLHVSPEYDIEMETRIAEWFEQFYSIRFRNYPVSTEYLHDAEEVACD
;
A
#
# COMPACT_ATOMS: atom_id res chain seq x y z
N GLY A 1 10.58 -5.03 -14.42
CA GLY A 1 9.62 -4.68 -13.37
C GLY A 1 9.22 -5.93 -12.60
N PHE A 2 8.37 -5.82 -11.58
CA PHE A 2 7.94 -6.97 -10.76
C PHE A 2 6.43 -7.26 -10.84
N ALA A 3 5.59 -6.22 -10.76
CA ALA A 3 4.14 -6.37 -10.81
C ALA A 3 3.46 -5.10 -11.36
N PRO A 4 2.26 -5.22 -11.94
CA PRO A 4 1.47 -4.06 -12.35
C PRO A 4 0.91 -3.32 -11.14
N LYS A 5 1.17 -2.02 -11.08
CA LYS A 5 0.63 -1.10 -10.08
C LYS A 5 -0.39 -0.18 -10.74
N LEU A 6 -1.59 -0.11 -10.16
CA LEU A 6 -2.61 0.86 -10.54
C LEU A 6 -2.70 1.92 -9.44
N VAL A 7 -2.64 3.20 -9.83
CA VAL A 7 -2.82 4.34 -8.92
C VAL A 7 -3.90 5.25 -9.49
N ASN A 8 -5.01 5.36 -8.76
CA ASN A 8 -6.19 6.14 -9.17
C ASN A 8 -6.53 5.90 -10.66
N PRO A 9 -6.87 4.64 -11.06
CA PRO A 9 -7.05 4.26 -12.46
C PRO A 9 -7.98 5.24 -13.19
N GLY A 10 -7.50 5.83 -14.29
CA GLY A 10 -8.23 6.85 -15.06
C GLY A 10 -8.24 8.26 -14.46
N GLY A 11 -8.21 8.41 -13.13
CA GLY A 11 -8.25 9.72 -12.46
C GLY A 11 -7.04 10.59 -12.75
N VAL A 12 -5.85 10.00 -12.81
CA VAL A 12 -4.61 10.71 -13.15
C VAL A 12 -4.62 11.23 -14.59
N GLU A 13 -5.27 10.53 -15.51
CA GLU A 13 -5.39 11.00 -16.90
C GLU A 13 -6.41 12.14 -17.02
N VAL A 14 -7.53 12.07 -16.29
CA VAL A 14 -8.49 13.17 -16.19
C VAL A 14 -7.83 14.42 -15.61
N TRP A 15 -6.94 14.27 -14.62
CA TRP A 15 -6.14 15.36 -14.06
C TRP A 15 -5.26 16.07 -15.08
N LYS A 16 -4.57 15.32 -15.94
CA LYS A 16 -3.73 15.87 -17.00
C LYS A 16 -4.56 16.62 -18.06
N SER A 17 -5.77 16.13 -18.31
CA SER A 17 -6.65 16.65 -19.36
C SER A 17 -7.48 17.86 -18.91
N HIS A 18 -7.82 17.94 -17.61
CA HIS A 18 -8.70 18.98 -17.07
C HIS A 18 -8.13 19.62 -15.83
N GLN A 19 -8.20 20.95 -15.75
CA GLN A 19 -7.78 21.69 -14.58
C GLN A 19 -8.62 21.27 -13.35
N GLY A 20 -7.98 20.66 -12.36
CA GLY A 20 -8.68 20.15 -11.17
C GLY A 20 -9.48 18.87 -11.41
N GLY A 21 -9.27 18.20 -12.54
CA GLY A 21 -10.02 17.01 -12.94
C GLY A 21 -9.68 15.77 -12.10
N ASN A 22 -10.68 14.94 -11.84
CA ASN A 22 -10.53 13.58 -11.33
C ASN A 22 -11.75 12.75 -11.73
N VAL A 23 -11.67 11.43 -11.62
CA VAL A 23 -12.85 10.56 -11.71
C VAL A 23 -13.60 10.56 -10.38
N SER A 24 -14.93 10.52 -10.45
CA SER A 24 -15.82 10.51 -9.27
C SER A 24 -16.21 9.09 -8.84
N GLY A 25 -16.02 8.10 -9.71
CA GLY A 25 -16.35 6.69 -9.45
C GLY A 25 -15.83 5.77 -10.56
N LEU A 26 -16.08 4.47 -10.43
CA LEU A 26 -15.45 3.47 -11.28
C LEU A 26 -16.03 3.35 -12.70
N ASP A 27 -17.21 3.93 -12.93
CA ASP A 27 -17.96 3.80 -14.19
C ASP A 27 -17.96 5.09 -15.01
N GLN A 28 -17.23 6.12 -14.56
CA GLN A 28 -17.01 7.34 -15.33
C GLN A 28 -15.98 7.05 -16.43
N ALA A 29 -16.37 7.25 -17.69
CA ALA A 29 -15.44 7.13 -18.81
C ALA A 29 -14.36 8.22 -18.72
N VAL A 30 -13.11 7.83 -18.98
CA VAL A 30 -11.99 8.76 -19.15
C VAL A 30 -12.11 9.39 -20.53
N ASP A 31 -12.09 10.73 -20.57
CA ASP A 31 -12.19 11.49 -21.81
C ASP A 31 -11.12 11.06 -22.82
N HIS A 32 -11.47 11.10 -24.10
CA HIS A 32 -10.67 10.62 -25.24
C HIS A 32 -10.42 9.11 -25.30
N PHE A 33 -10.20 8.43 -24.17
CA PHE A 33 -9.90 7.00 -24.13
C PHE A 33 -11.15 6.11 -24.10
N LEU A 34 -12.28 6.64 -23.63
CA LEU A 34 -13.57 5.95 -23.58
C LEU A 34 -13.54 4.60 -22.83
N VAL A 35 -12.63 4.49 -21.86
CA VAL A 35 -12.54 3.38 -20.90
C VAL A 35 -12.86 3.86 -19.49
N THR A 36 -13.45 3.01 -18.67
CA THR A 36 -13.75 3.33 -17.27
C THR A 36 -12.67 2.78 -16.32
N PRO A 37 -12.49 3.34 -15.11
CA PRO A 37 -11.62 2.76 -14.10
C PRO A 37 -11.91 1.28 -13.83
N ARG A 38 -13.19 0.87 -13.82
CA ARG A 38 -13.61 -0.53 -13.68
C ARG A 38 -13.00 -1.42 -14.77
N GLN A 39 -13.08 -0.98 -16.02
CA GLN A 39 -12.52 -1.72 -17.16
C GLN A 39 -10.99 -1.79 -17.09
N ILE A 40 -10.32 -0.74 -16.63
CA ILE A 40 -8.86 -0.73 -16.42
C ILE A 40 -8.48 -1.76 -15.34
N ILE A 41 -9.16 -1.73 -14.19
CA ILE A 41 -8.92 -2.67 -13.08
C ILE A 41 -9.12 -4.11 -13.56
N GLN A 42 -10.24 -4.40 -14.22
CA GLN A 42 -10.56 -5.72 -14.76
C GLN A 42 -9.52 -6.20 -15.77
N GLY A 43 -9.20 -5.38 -16.76
CA GLY A 43 -8.25 -5.74 -17.81
C GLY A 43 -6.85 -6.02 -17.28
N VAL A 44 -6.35 -5.21 -16.34
CA VAL A 44 -5.02 -5.42 -15.75
C VAL A 44 -5.01 -6.59 -14.77
N ALA A 45 -6.07 -6.80 -13.99
CA ALA A 45 -6.19 -7.97 -13.13
C ALA A 45 -6.21 -9.28 -13.94
N GLN A 46 -6.95 -9.29 -15.04
CA GLN A 46 -6.99 -10.41 -15.98
C GLN A 46 -5.61 -10.65 -16.60
N ALA A 47 -4.98 -9.61 -17.17
CA ALA A 47 -3.66 -9.73 -17.80
C ALA A 47 -2.58 -10.23 -16.82
N ALA A 48 -2.59 -9.75 -15.57
CA ALA A 48 -1.67 -10.22 -14.54
C ALA A 48 -1.85 -11.72 -14.26
N GLY A 49 -3.09 -12.22 -14.29
CA GLY A 49 -3.40 -13.64 -14.15
C GLY A 49 -3.00 -14.47 -15.36
N GLU A 50 -3.24 -13.97 -16.58
CA GLU A 50 -2.86 -14.65 -17.84
C GLU A 50 -1.34 -14.76 -18.00
N LEU A 51 -0.61 -13.72 -17.60
CA LEU A 51 0.86 -13.71 -17.53
C LEU A 51 1.42 -14.49 -16.35
N ARG A 52 0.56 -15.03 -15.47
CA ARG A 52 0.92 -15.81 -14.27
C ARG A 52 1.91 -15.09 -13.37
N LEU A 53 1.73 -13.79 -13.20
CA LEU A 53 2.63 -13.01 -12.37
C LEU A 53 2.60 -13.50 -10.91
N PRO A 54 3.75 -13.57 -10.22
CA PRO A 54 3.83 -14.05 -8.84
C PRO A 54 3.00 -13.17 -7.90
N HIS A 55 3.06 -11.85 -8.08
CA HIS A 55 2.25 -10.86 -7.37
C HIS A 55 1.06 -10.41 -8.23
N PRO A 56 -0.17 -10.32 -7.67
CA PRO A 56 -1.33 -9.81 -8.39
C PRO A 56 -1.20 -8.33 -8.75
N VAL A 57 -2.19 -7.83 -9.48
CA VAL A 57 -2.35 -6.38 -9.63
C VAL A 57 -2.42 -5.70 -8.27
N HIS A 58 -1.62 -4.65 -8.12
CA HIS A 58 -1.45 -3.91 -6.90
C HIS A 58 -2.18 -2.56 -7.03
N ILE A 59 -3.26 -2.38 -6.28
CA ILE A 59 -4.28 -1.36 -6.55
C ILE A 59 -4.29 -0.32 -5.43
N HIS A 60 -4.06 0.93 -5.81
CA HIS A 60 -4.44 2.12 -5.08
C HIS A 60 -5.75 2.61 -5.70
N CYS A 61 -6.85 2.53 -4.93
CA CYS A 61 -8.20 2.77 -5.42
C CYS A 61 -8.44 4.25 -5.77
N ASN A 62 -9.47 4.52 -6.58
CA ASN A 62 -9.95 5.88 -6.80
C ASN A 62 -10.50 6.51 -5.50
N ASN A 63 -10.67 7.83 -5.49
CA ASN A 63 -11.24 8.60 -4.37
C ASN A 63 -10.46 8.44 -3.04
N LEU A 64 -9.13 8.29 -3.10
CA LEU A 64 -8.30 8.18 -1.90
C LEU A 64 -8.55 9.37 -0.96
N GLY A 65 -8.74 9.07 0.33
CA GLY A 65 -8.80 10.11 1.34
C GLY A 65 -10.14 10.83 1.48
N MET A 66 -11.07 10.60 0.54
CA MET A 66 -12.36 11.29 0.49
C MET A 66 -13.40 10.63 1.42
N PRO A 67 -14.20 11.42 2.17
CA PRO A 67 -15.37 10.90 2.88
C PRO A 67 -16.31 10.09 1.98
N GLY A 68 -16.75 8.92 2.45
CA GLY A 68 -17.64 8.04 1.69
C GLY A 68 -16.93 7.09 0.71
N ASN A 69 -15.62 7.21 0.52
CA ASN A 69 -14.86 6.42 -0.45
C ASN A 69 -14.88 4.90 -0.22
N TRP A 70 -15.31 4.42 0.96
CA TRP A 70 -15.47 2.99 1.23
C TRP A 70 -16.37 2.28 0.20
N GLN A 71 -17.33 2.99 -0.40
CA GLN A 71 -18.20 2.44 -1.45
C GLN A 71 -17.39 2.15 -2.72
N THR A 72 -16.59 3.11 -3.19
CA THR A 72 -15.68 2.94 -4.33
C THR A 72 -14.69 1.81 -4.08
N THR A 73 -14.18 1.67 -2.85
CA THR A 73 -13.29 0.58 -2.45
C THR A 73 -13.97 -0.78 -2.54
N LEU A 74 -15.21 -0.89 -2.03
CA LEU A 74 -15.98 -2.12 -2.14
C LEU A 74 -16.25 -2.49 -3.59
N GLU A 75 -16.66 -1.52 -4.41
CA GLU A 75 -16.89 -1.72 -5.84
C GLU A 75 -15.61 -2.12 -6.59
N THR A 76 -14.45 -1.63 -6.16
CA THR A 76 -13.13 -2.00 -6.71
C THR A 76 -12.79 -3.46 -6.38
N MET A 77 -13.03 -3.89 -5.13
CA MET A 77 -12.82 -5.28 -4.75
C MET A 77 -13.80 -6.22 -5.48
N GLN A 78 -15.02 -5.76 -5.75
CA GLN A 78 -16.02 -6.50 -6.53
C GLN A 78 -15.67 -6.60 -8.00
N SER A 79 -15.09 -5.54 -8.59
CA SER A 79 -14.69 -5.53 -10.00
C SER A 79 -13.58 -6.51 -10.33
N LEU A 80 -12.86 -7.04 -9.33
CA LEU A 80 -11.87 -8.08 -9.55
C LEU A 80 -12.48 -9.39 -10.08
N GLU A 81 -13.79 -9.62 -9.88
CA GLU A 81 -14.53 -10.76 -10.47
C GLU A 81 -13.85 -12.13 -10.27
N GLY A 82 -13.18 -12.31 -9.12
CA GLY A 82 -12.45 -13.54 -8.76
C GLY A 82 -10.97 -13.55 -9.12
N HIS A 83 -10.47 -12.59 -9.91
CA HIS A 83 -9.04 -12.40 -10.11
C HIS A 83 -8.35 -11.99 -8.80
N ARG A 84 -7.07 -12.39 -8.65
CA ARG A 84 -6.25 -12.00 -7.49
C ARG A 84 -5.99 -10.49 -7.52
N GLY A 85 -6.15 -9.83 -6.39
CA GLY A 85 -5.86 -8.41 -6.24
C GLY A 85 -5.25 -8.07 -4.88
N HIS A 86 -4.35 -7.10 -4.85
CA HIS A 86 -3.79 -6.54 -3.63
C HIS A 86 -4.18 -5.07 -3.49
N ILE A 87 -4.97 -4.71 -2.47
CA ILE A 87 -5.36 -3.32 -2.23
C ILE A 87 -4.38 -2.70 -1.23
N THR A 88 -3.67 -1.68 -1.68
CA THR A 88 -2.63 -1.04 -0.87
C THR A 88 -3.20 0.05 0.01
N HIS A 89 -2.53 0.29 1.13
CA HIS A 89 -2.82 1.36 2.09
C HIS A 89 -4.33 1.57 2.32
N ILE A 90 -5.04 0.46 2.54
CA ILE A 90 -6.51 0.34 2.57
C ILE A 90 -7.15 1.26 3.62
N GLN A 91 -6.40 1.66 4.64
CA GLN A 91 -6.83 2.63 5.65
C GLN A 91 -7.32 3.93 5.00
N PHE A 92 -6.65 4.44 3.96
CA PHE A 92 -7.07 5.66 3.25
C PHE A 92 -8.32 5.49 2.37
N HIS A 93 -8.79 4.26 2.23
CA HIS A 93 -9.89 3.83 1.36
C HIS A 93 -11.10 3.32 2.15
N SER A 94 -11.17 3.62 3.45
CA SER A 94 -12.13 3.02 4.39
C SER A 94 -12.99 4.03 5.13
N TYR A 95 -13.28 5.16 4.48
CA TYR A 95 -13.92 6.31 5.10
C TYR A 95 -15.40 6.35 4.79
N GLY A 96 -16.22 6.42 5.84
CA GLY A 96 -17.64 6.78 5.74
C GLY A 96 -17.85 8.29 5.84
N GLY A 97 -19.12 8.69 5.75
CA GLY A 97 -19.53 10.09 5.75
C GLY A 97 -19.77 10.62 4.34
N SER A 98 -19.96 11.92 4.21
CA SER A 98 -20.10 12.63 2.95
C SER A 98 -19.27 13.91 2.95
N ASP A 99 -18.84 14.32 1.75
CA ASP A 99 -18.05 15.55 1.55
C ASP A 99 -18.78 16.82 2.01
N ALA A 100 -20.10 16.75 2.18
CA ALA A 100 -20.92 17.88 2.60
C ALA A 100 -20.88 18.17 4.12
N ASP A 101 -20.46 17.19 4.94
CA ASP A 101 -20.42 17.37 6.40
C ASP A 101 -19.34 16.48 7.06
N GLU A 102 -18.24 17.12 7.48
CA GLU A 102 -17.16 16.48 8.24
C GLU A 102 -17.64 15.80 9.53
N ASN A 103 -18.78 16.23 10.10
CA ASN A 103 -19.38 15.58 11.27
C ASN A 103 -19.95 14.19 10.97
N THR A 104 -20.04 13.80 9.70
CA THR A 104 -20.45 12.47 9.30
C THR A 104 -19.27 11.51 9.13
N PHE A 105 -18.02 11.99 9.14
CA PHE A 105 -16.83 11.16 8.95
C PHE A 105 -16.72 10.07 10.03
N ASN A 106 -16.65 8.81 9.60
CA ASN A 106 -16.61 7.62 10.46
C ASN A 106 -15.85 6.46 9.78
N SER A 107 -15.54 5.43 10.56
CA SER A 107 -14.94 4.20 10.04
C SER A 107 -15.94 3.34 9.28
N LYS A 108 -15.50 2.80 8.14
CA LYS A 108 -16.20 1.75 7.37
C LYS A 108 -15.35 0.50 7.18
N VAL A 109 -14.47 0.21 8.13
CA VAL A 109 -13.64 -1.00 8.09
C VAL A 109 -14.48 -2.27 8.18
N VAL A 110 -15.50 -2.33 9.04
CA VAL A 110 -16.33 -3.54 9.24
C VAL A 110 -16.84 -4.15 7.92
N PRO A 111 -17.61 -3.43 7.06
CA PRO A 111 -18.11 -4.03 5.82
C PRO A 111 -16.99 -4.40 4.84
N LEU A 112 -15.89 -3.66 4.81
CA LEU A 112 -14.76 -3.95 3.92
C LEU A 112 -13.96 -5.18 4.41
N ALA A 113 -13.72 -5.29 5.70
CA ALA A 113 -13.07 -6.44 6.33
C ALA A 113 -13.94 -7.69 6.20
N ASP A 114 -15.27 -7.59 6.29
CA ASP A 114 -16.18 -8.71 6.01
C ASP A 114 -16.08 -9.19 4.56
N TYR A 115 -15.95 -8.26 3.60
CA TYR A 115 -15.71 -8.62 2.21
C TYR A 115 -14.37 -9.35 2.05
N VAL A 116 -13.27 -8.77 2.56
CA VAL A 116 -11.95 -9.42 2.52
C VAL A 116 -12.01 -10.79 3.19
N ASN A 117 -12.61 -10.91 4.37
CA ASN A 117 -12.72 -12.18 5.10
C ASN A 117 -13.44 -13.27 4.29
N SER A 118 -14.40 -12.90 3.43
CA SER A 118 -15.19 -13.82 2.60
C SER A 118 -14.65 -14.06 1.19
N HIS A 119 -13.63 -13.31 0.75
CA HIS A 119 -13.07 -13.38 -0.61
C HIS A 119 -11.56 -13.65 -0.56
N GLU A 120 -11.17 -14.90 -0.83
CA GLU A 120 -9.77 -15.34 -0.74
C GLU A 120 -8.85 -14.71 -1.80
N ASN A 121 -9.41 -14.20 -2.89
CA ASN A 121 -8.67 -13.55 -3.98
C ASN A 121 -8.16 -12.14 -3.63
N VAL A 122 -8.58 -11.56 -2.49
CA VAL A 122 -8.18 -10.21 -2.08
C VAL A 122 -7.23 -10.25 -0.89
N THR A 123 -6.15 -9.49 -1.01
CA THR A 123 -5.23 -9.18 0.10
C THR A 123 -5.08 -7.68 0.25
N VAL A 124 -4.67 -7.21 1.43
CA VAL A 124 -4.51 -5.77 1.71
C VAL A 124 -3.21 -5.48 2.45
N ASP A 125 -2.64 -4.30 2.24
CA ASP A 125 -1.71 -3.67 3.19
C ASP A 125 -2.36 -2.43 3.81
N VAL A 126 -2.06 -2.15 5.08
CA VAL A 126 -2.90 -1.23 5.88
C VAL A 126 -2.67 0.24 5.57
N GLY A 127 -1.42 0.70 5.50
CA GLY A 127 -1.11 2.13 5.42
C GLY A 127 -1.40 2.85 6.73
N GLN A 128 -0.91 2.32 7.85
CA GLN A 128 -1.19 2.86 9.19
C GLN A 128 -0.72 4.31 9.32
N VAL A 129 -1.63 5.18 9.78
CA VAL A 129 -1.32 6.57 10.14
C VAL A 129 -0.70 6.65 11.53
N LEU A 130 0.39 7.41 11.64
CA LEU A 130 1.02 7.79 12.91
C LEU A 130 1.01 9.32 13.07
N PHE A 131 0.81 9.78 14.31
CA PHE A 131 0.80 11.21 14.61
C PHE A 131 2.21 11.79 14.51
N GLY A 132 2.33 12.97 13.90
CA GLY A 132 3.59 13.62 13.64
C GLY A 132 3.64 14.28 12.26
N GLU A 133 4.79 14.87 11.96
CA GLU A 133 5.09 15.40 10.63
C GLU A 133 5.55 14.29 9.71
N THR A 134 5.09 14.32 8.46
CA THR A 134 5.57 13.45 7.39
C THR A 134 5.38 14.12 6.03
N THR A 135 5.70 13.40 4.97
CA THR A 135 5.51 13.84 3.58
C THR A 135 4.64 12.84 2.85
N SER A 136 3.56 13.31 2.23
CA SER A 136 2.83 12.52 1.26
C SER A 136 3.53 12.59 -0.10
N MET A 137 3.73 11.44 -0.73
CA MET A 137 4.26 11.25 -2.07
C MET A 137 3.50 10.12 -2.75
N THR A 138 2.84 10.43 -3.86
CA THR A 138 1.91 9.51 -4.51
C THR A 138 1.95 9.67 -6.03
N GLY A 139 1.56 8.62 -6.76
CA GLY A 139 1.24 8.70 -8.18
C GLY A 139 -0.11 9.38 -8.47
N ASP A 140 -0.90 9.67 -7.43
CA ASP A 140 -2.19 10.37 -7.52
C ASP A 140 -1.98 11.89 -7.46
N GLY A 141 -1.73 12.51 -8.61
CA GLY A 141 -1.57 13.97 -8.76
C GLY A 141 -2.70 14.80 -8.12
N PRO A 142 -3.98 14.50 -8.41
CA PRO A 142 -5.14 15.15 -7.78
C PRO A 142 -5.10 15.20 -6.26
N LEU A 143 -4.72 14.09 -5.62
CA LEU A 143 -4.64 14.02 -4.16
C LEU A 143 -3.60 15.01 -3.61
N GLY A 144 -2.42 15.09 -4.24
CA GLY A 144 -1.38 16.04 -3.83
C GLY A 144 -1.87 17.50 -3.89
N TYR A 145 -2.61 17.86 -4.93
CA TYR A 145 -3.24 19.17 -5.06
C TYR A 145 -4.30 19.42 -3.99
N PHE A 146 -5.18 18.45 -3.75
CA PHE A 146 -6.19 18.53 -2.70
C PHE A 146 -5.57 18.79 -1.33
N LEU A 147 -4.55 18.01 -0.95
CA LEU A 147 -3.84 18.18 0.33
C LEU A 147 -3.20 19.56 0.45
N SER A 148 -2.59 20.07 -0.62
CA SER A 148 -2.01 21.43 -0.64
C SER A 148 -3.06 22.50 -0.34
N ASN A 149 -4.25 22.39 -0.92
CA ASN A 149 -5.35 23.34 -0.68
C ASN A 149 -5.89 23.25 0.76
N VAL A 150 -6.00 22.04 1.31
CA VAL A 150 -6.48 21.81 2.69
C VAL A 150 -5.49 22.36 3.73
N TYR A 151 -4.19 22.11 3.55
CA TYR A 151 -3.17 22.46 4.54
C TYR A 151 -2.47 23.80 4.26
N GLY A 152 -2.66 24.40 3.08
CA GLY A 152 -1.97 25.62 2.67
C GLY A 152 -0.44 25.43 2.54
N THR A 153 0.01 24.21 2.26
CA THR A 153 1.43 23.85 2.22
C THR A 153 2.01 23.90 0.81
N LYS A 154 3.34 23.97 0.72
CA LYS A 154 4.05 23.75 -0.55
C LYS A 154 3.64 22.42 -1.19
N TRP A 155 3.60 22.40 -2.51
CA TRP A 155 3.22 21.24 -3.30
C TRP A 155 4.10 21.15 -4.54
N PHE A 156 4.45 19.93 -4.90
CA PHE A 156 5.12 19.59 -6.15
C PHE A 156 4.26 18.60 -6.92
N SER A 157 4.14 18.82 -8.23
CA SER A 157 3.47 17.94 -9.17
C SER A 157 4.35 17.75 -10.38
N ALA A 158 4.36 16.53 -10.92
CA ALA A 158 4.98 16.24 -12.21
C ALA A 158 4.14 15.20 -12.94
N ASP A 159 3.75 15.53 -14.17
CA ASP A 159 3.03 14.63 -15.06
C ASP A 159 4.03 14.03 -16.05
N THR A 160 4.10 12.71 -16.09
CA THR A 160 4.94 11.96 -17.03
C THR A 160 4.14 11.66 -18.28
N GLU A 161 4.70 12.01 -19.44
CA GLU A 161 4.06 11.83 -20.74
C GLU A 161 3.61 10.38 -20.93
N MET A 162 2.35 10.19 -21.36
CA MET A 162 1.75 8.89 -21.69
C MET A 162 1.75 7.80 -20.59
N GLU A 163 2.20 8.11 -19.37
CA GLU A 163 2.40 7.10 -18.32
C GLU A 163 1.62 7.40 -17.03
N ALA A 164 2.12 8.35 -16.24
CA ALA A 164 1.69 8.53 -14.85
C ALA A 164 1.74 10.00 -14.45
N GLY A 165 1.34 10.30 -13.23
CA GLY A 165 1.53 11.61 -12.60
C GLY A 165 2.13 11.41 -11.22
N CYS A 166 2.43 12.50 -10.54
CA CYS A 166 2.80 12.45 -9.14
C CYS A 166 2.41 13.73 -8.41
N GLY A 167 2.18 13.59 -7.10
CA GLY A 167 1.93 14.70 -6.19
C GLY A 167 2.72 14.51 -4.90
N ILE A 168 3.38 15.57 -4.43
CA ILE A 168 4.14 15.58 -3.17
C ILE A 168 3.71 16.78 -2.33
N ALA A 169 3.27 16.52 -1.11
CA ALA A 169 2.85 17.55 -0.16
C ALA A 169 3.25 17.17 1.29
N PRO A 170 3.79 18.10 2.10
CA PRO A 170 3.96 17.88 3.52
C PRO A 170 2.61 17.70 4.22
N ILE A 171 2.56 16.86 5.26
CA ILE A 171 1.38 16.65 6.09
C ILE A 171 1.75 16.51 7.56
N THR A 172 0.87 16.95 8.45
CA THR A 172 1.03 16.77 9.90
C THR A 172 -0.22 16.10 10.47
N TYR A 173 -0.10 14.83 10.86
CA TYR A 173 -1.15 14.11 11.57
C TYR A 173 -1.16 14.53 13.04
N ARG A 174 -2.34 14.94 13.52
CA ARG A 174 -2.54 15.52 14.87
C ARG A 174 -3.54 14.70 15.65
N ASN A 175 -3.14 14.14 16.79
CA ASN A 175 -4.00 13.32 17.64
C ASN A 175 -5.25 14.02 18.19
N LYS A 176 -5.33 15.35 18.16
CA LYS A 176 -6.54 16.09 18.54
C LYS A 176 -7.46 16.43 17.37
N SER A 177 -7.02 16.23 16.12
CA SER A 177 -7.91 16.32 14.95
C SER A 177 -8.78 15.08 14.90
N LEU A 178 -10.09 15.26 14.73
CA LEU A 178 -11.04 14.13 14.59
C LEU A 178 -10.68 13.25 13.39
N VAL A 179 -10.43 13.87 12.23
CA VAL A 179 -10.06 13.14 10.99
C VAL A 179 -8.79 12.32 11.23
N HIS A 180 -7.70 12.94 11.68
CA HIS A 180 -6.44 12.23 11.88
C HIS A 180 -6.54 11.14 12.95
N SER A 181 -7.34 11.37 13.99
CA SER A 181 -7.57 10.38 15.04
C SER A 181 -8.35 9.17 14.52
N LEU A 182 -9.34 9.41 13.66
CA LEU A 182 -10.07 8.34 12.98
C LEU A 182 -9.19 7.60 11.98
N GLN A 183 -8.33 8.29 11.25
CA GLN A 183 -7.35 7.66 10.35
C GLN A 183 -6.43 6.68 11.09
N TRP A 184 -5.90 7.10 12.24
CA TRP A 184 -5.13 6.23 13.14
C TRP A 184 -5.95 5.02 13.60
N ALA A 185 -7.21 5.22 14.01
CA ALA A 185 -8.07 4.15 14.51
C ALA A 185 -8.45 3.14 13.42
N ILE A 186 -8.79 3.62 12.22
CA ILE A 186 -9.18 2.82 11.04
C ILE A 186 -8.06 1.84 10.65
N GLY A 187 -6.80 2.28 10.70
CA GLY A 187 -5.66 1.37 10.44
C GLY A 187 -5.60 0.22 11.43
N LEU A 188 -5.81 0.50 12.73
CA LEU A 188 -5.82 -0.55 13.77
C LEU A 188 -7.01 -1.49 13.65
N GLU A 189 -8.18 -0.98 13.26
CA GLU A 189 -9.36 -1.81 12.99
C GLU A 189 -9.10 -2.82 11.88
N TRP A 190 -8.39 -2.46 10.82
CA TRP A 190 -8.07 -3.39 9.72
C TRP A 190 -7.29 -4.60 10.20
N TYR A 191 -6.23 -4.38 10.99
CA TYR A 191 -5.48 -5.49 11.59
C TYR A 191 -6.38 -6.34 12.49
N LEU A 192 -7.17 -5.70 13.35
CA LEU A 192 -7.94 -6.42 14.37
C LEU A 192 -9.17 -7.16 13.81
N LEU A 193 -9.75 -6.70 12.69
CA LEU A 193 -10.97 -7.26 12.08
C LEU A 193 -10.72 -8.26 10.95
N VAL A 194 -9.59 -8.18 10.24
CA VAL A 194 -9.23 -9.23 9.26
C VAL A 194 -8.79 -10.49 10.03
N ARG A 195 -9.51 -11.59 9.79
CA ARG A 195 -9.37 -12.84 10.56
C ARG A 195 -8.16 -13.63 10.15
N ASP A 196 -7.84 -13.61 8.87
CA ASP A 196 -6.70 -14.32 8.32
C ASP A 196 -5.48 -13.39 8.22
N PRO A 197 -4.46 -13.54 9.09
CA PRO A 197 -3.28 -12.68 9.08
C PRO A 197 -2.46 -12.81 7.78
N TRP A 198 -2.66 -13.88 6.98
CA TRP A 198 -1.96 -14.03 5.70
C TRP A 198 -2.47 -13.09 4.61
N ARG A 199 -3.59 -12.37 4.85
CA ARG A 199 -4.23 -11.48 3.88
C ARG A 199 -4.22 -10.00 4.29
N VAL A 200 -3.59 -9.67 5.41
CA VAL A 200 -3.38 -8.29 5.87
C VAL A 200 -1.90 -8.06 6.17
N VAL A 201 -1.30 -7.07 5.52
CA VAL A 201 0.14 -6.78 5.59
C VAL A 201 0.40 -5.48 6.36
N MET A 202 1.44 -5.48 7.18
CA MET A 202 1.88 -4.28 7.88
C MET A 202 2.56 -3.30 6.92
N SER A 203 2.02 -2.09 6.86
CA SER A 203 2.61 -0.97 6.14
C SER A 203 2.21 0.35 6.78
N THR A 204 3.00 1.40 6.52
CA THR A 204 2.65 2.81 6.80
C THR A 204 2.49 3.62 5.53
N ASP A 205 2.47 2.94 4.37
CA ASP A 205 2.57 3.57 3.06
C ASP A 205 3.73 4.57 3.00
N HIS A 206 4.90 4.15 3.47
CA HIS A 206 5.97 5.09 3.83
C HIS A 206 6.31 6.05 2.67
N PRO A 207 6.40 7.37 2.92
CA PRO A 207 6.16 8.08 4.19
C PRO A 207 4.72 8.59 4.40
N ASN A 208 3.76 8.33 3.50
CA ASN A 208 2.41 8.91 3.50
C ASN A 208 1.67 8.80 4.83
N GLY A 209 1.48 7.59 5.37
CA GLY A 209 0.84 7.39 6.68
C GLY A 209 1.79 7.60 7.87
N GLY A 210 3.07 7.34 7.66
CA GLY A 210 4.12 7.57 8.63
C GLY A 210 5.46 6.93 8.26
N SER A 211 6.49 7.21 9.06
CA SER A 211 7.80 6.59 8.90
C SER A 211 7.74 5.07 9.11
N PHE A 212 8.45 4.28 8.29
CA PHE A 212 8.60 2.84 8.54
C PHE A 212 9.27 2.53 9.89
N LEU A 213 9.99 3.50 10.45
CA LEU A 213 10.56 3.42 11.81
C LEU A 213 9.48 3.27 12.89
N ALA A 214 8.21 3.54 12.58
CA ALA A 214 7.11 3.37 13.52
C ALA A 214 6.58 1.93 13.61
N TYR A 215 7.07 0.98 12.80
CA TYR A 215 6.61 -0.42 12.85
C TYR A 215 6.64 -1.04 14.26
N PRO A 216 7.69 -0.83 15.10
CA PRO A 216 7.68 -1.30 16.49
C PRO A 216 6.52 -0.76 17.33
N GLN A 217 6.14 0.51 17.14
CA GLN A 217 5.01 1.12 17.83
C GLN A 217 3.68 0.50 17.36
N ILE A 218 3.52 0.23 16.06
CA ILE A 218 2.35 -0.48 15.52
C ILE A 218 2.24 -1.87 16.12
N ILE A 219 3.36 -2.61 16.18
CA ILE A 219 3.40 -3.95 16.79
C ILE A 219 2.92 -3.88 18.24
N ARG A 220 3.39 -2.90 19.02
CA ARG A 220 2.92 -2.72 20.41
C ARG A 220 1.42 -2.40 20.48
N LEU A 221 0.91 -1.52 19.62
CA LEU A 221 -0.53 -1.22 19.56
C LEU A 221 -1.39 -2.48 19.27
N LEU A 222 -0.88 -3.41 18.48
CA LEU A 222 -1.57 -4.66 18.15
C LEU A 222 -1.44 -5.73 19.25
N MET A 223 -0.29 -5.79 19.93
CA MET A 223 0.02 -6.82 20.92
C MET A 223 -0.34 -6.45 22.37
N ASP A 224 -0.57 -5.17 22.67
CA ASP A 224 -0.86 -4.66 24.01
C ASP A 224 -2.11 -3.78 23.98
N ARG A 225 -3.25 -4.37 24.36
CA ARG A 225 -4.55 -3.71 24.44
C ARG A 225 -4.54 -2.60 25.48
N THR A 226 -3.81 -2.76 26.59
CA THR A 226 -3.75 -1.73 27.63
C THR A 226 -3.10 -0.47 27.07
N TYR A 227 -1.95 -0.63 26.40
CA TYR A 227 -1.29 0.46 25.70
C TYR A 227 -2.18 1.08 24.62
N ARG A 228 -2.85 0.26 23.80
CA ARG A 228 -3.80 0.75 22.78
C ARG A 228 -4.93 1.59 23.38
N GLN A 229 -5.50 1.15 24.51
CA GLN A 229 -6.55 1.89 25.23
C GLN A 229 -6.01 3.18 25.86
N ASP A 230 -4.77 3.20 26.32
CA ASP A 230 -4.13 4.42 26.82
C ASP A 230 -3.89 5.43 25.70
N VAL A 231 -3.40 5.00 24.52
CA VAL A 231 -3.28 5.87 23.35
C VAL A 231 -4.65 6.37 22.89
N LEU A 232 -5.69 5.53 22.92
CA LEU A 232 -7.07 5.92 22.59
C LEU A 232 -7.63 7.01 23.52
N LYS A 233 -7.18 7.12 24.77
CA LYS A 233 -7.54 8.24 25.67
C LYS A 233 -6.89 9.56 25.25
N THR A 234 -5.82 9.52 24.47
CA THR A 234 -5.10 10.72 24.02
C THR A 234 -5.67 11.31 22.74
N VAL A 235 -6.44 10.56 21.96
CA VAL A 235 -6.98 11.02 20.68
C VAL A 235 -8.30 11.79 20.82
N HIS A 236 -8.88 12.27 19.71
CA HIS A 236 -10.18 12.96 19.75
C HIS A 236 -11.30 12.04 20.31
N PRO A 237 -12.12 12.47 21.31
CA PRO A 237 -13.08 11.59 22.01
C PRO A 237 -14.10 10.90 21.09
N ALA A 238 -14.58 11.61 20.06
CA ALA A 238 -15.57 11.09 19.12
C ALA A 238 -15.09 9.85 18.32
N VAL A 239 -13.79 9.51 18.34
CA VAL A 239 -13.30 8.24 17.75
C VAL A 239 -14.02 7.03 18.37
N ARG A 240 -14.34 7.09 19.66
CA ARG A 240 -15.01 5.98 20.37
C ARG A 240 -16.43 5.72 19.87
N GLU A 241 -17.09 6.74 19.33
CA GLU A 241 -18.47 6.66 18.82
C GLU A 241 -18.51 6.42 17.31
N ARG A 242 -17.40 6.71 16.61
CA ARG A 242 -17.31 6.72 15.14
C ARG A 242 -16.37 5.67 14.57
N SER A 243 -15.84 4.81 15.43
CA SER A 243 -15.08 3.60 15.10
C SER A 243 -15.44 2.52 16.12
N THR A 244 -15.16 1.28 15.79
CA THR A 244 -15.31 0.09 16.65
C THR A 244 -14.05 -0.20 17.47
N LEU A 245 -12.95 0.53 17.27
CA LEU A 245 -11.65 0.23 17.90
C LEU A 245 -11.71 0.10 19.43
N ALA A 246 -12.55 0.92 20.08
CA ALA A 246 -12.71 0.91 21.53
C ALA A 246 -13.23 -0.44 22.06
N ASP A 247 -14.04 -1.13 21.25
CA ASP A 247 -14.72 -2.39 21.57
C ASP A 247 -13.90 -3.62 21.17
N LEU A 248 -12.76 -3.45 20.48
CA LEU A 248 -11.92 -4.55 20.00
C LEU A 248 -10.92 -5.01 21.07
N ASP A 249 -11.19 -6.20 21.61
CA ASP A 249 -10.39 -6.83 22.66
C ASP A 249 -9.24 -7.71 22.14
N ARG A 250 -9.20 -8.00 20.83
CA ARG A 250 -8.16 -8.85 20.23
C ARG A 250 -6.76 -8.28 20.45
N GLU A 251 -5.82 -9.16 20.75
CA GLU A 251 -4.39 -8.89 20.77
C GLU A 251 -3.68 -9.84 19.81
N TYR A 252 -2.70 -9.33 19.08
CA TYR A 252 -1.88 -10.12 18.19
C TYR A 252 -0.87 -10.95 18.97
N THR A 253 -0.67 -12.19 18.51
CA THR A 253 0.44 -13.04 18.95
C THR A 253 1.73 -12.72 18.19
N LEU A 254 2.89 -13.15 18.72
CA LEU A 254 4.17 -13.05 17.98
C LEU A 254 4.11 -13.77 16.62
N ASN A 255 3.36 -14.88 16.54
CA ASN A 255 3.17 -15.61 15.29
C ASN A 255 2.41 -14.78 14.26
N GLU A 256 1.28 -14.16 14.65
CA GLU A 256 0.55 -13.26 13.75
C GLU A 256 1.40 -12.05 13.34
N ILE A 257 2.21 -11.49 14.24
CA ILE A 257 3.17 -10.43 13.89
C ILE A 257 4.16 -10.93 12.85
N ALA A 258 4.75 -12.12 13.01
CA ALA A 258 5.65 -12.71 12.02
C ALA A 258 4.96 -12.93 10.67
N VAL A 259 3.68 -13.31 10.67
CA VAL A 259 2.89 -13.44 9.44
C VAL A 259 2.71 -12.09 8.74
N ILE A 260 2.14 -11.08 9.40
CA ILE A 260 1.80 -9.80 8.73
C ILE A 260 3.02 -8.98 8.30
N THR A 261 4.21 -9.30 8.82
CA THR A 261 5.45 -8.57 8.55
C THR A 261 6.46 -9.34 7.68
N ARG A 262 6.39 -10.68 7.62
CA ARG A 262 7.34 -11.52 6.88
C ARG A 262 6.63 -12.54 5.98
N ALA A 263 5.93 -13.50 6.57
CA ALA A 263 5.43 -14.66 5.83
C ALA A 263 4.30 -14.30 4.84
N GLY A 264 3.34 -13.48 5.28
CA GLY A 264 2.25 -12.96 4.45
C GLY A 264 2.77 -12.14 3.26
N PRO A 265 3.58 -11.08 3.48
CA PRO A 265 4.18 -10.31 2.40
C PRO A 265 4.97 -11.16 1.40
N ALA A 266 5.83 -12.07 1.87
CA ALA A 266 6.60 -12.95 0.99
C ALA A 266 5.70 -13.83 0.12
N LYS A 267 4.66 -14.43 0.72
CA LYS A 267 3.68 -15.26 0.00
C LYS A 267 2.89 -14.45 -1.03
N ILE A 268 2.45 -13.25 -0.67
CA ILE A 268 1.69 -12.36 -1.56
C ILE A 268 2.54 -11.89 -2.75
N LEU A 269 3.85 -11.71 -2.54
CA LEU A 269 4.81 -11.37 -3.58
C LEU A 269 5.29 -12.59 -4.41
N GLY A 270 4.92 -13.82 -4.03
CA GLY A 270 5.38 -15.05 -4.68
C GLY A 270 6.87 -15.33 -4.47
N LEU A 271 7.41 -14.99 -3.29
CA LEU A 271 8.82 -15.17 -2.95
C LEU A 271 9.02 -16.43 -2.12
N ASP A 272 9.16 -17.57 -2.77
CA ASP A 272 9.19 -18.89 -2.13
C ASP A 272 10.37 -19.13 -1.18
N HIS A 273 11.49 -18.43 -1.38
CA HIS A 273 12.67 -18.52 -0.52
C HIS A 273 12.69 -17.48 0.61
N LYS A 274 11.63 -16.66 0.75
CA LYS A 274 11.52 -15.57 1.73
C LYS A 274 10.39 -15.81 2.72
N GLY A 275 10.48 -15.12 3.86
CA GLY A 275 9.40 -15.08 4.85
C GLY A 275 9.26 -16.32 5.74
N HIS A 276 10.18 -17.28 5.67
CA HIS A 276 10.23 -18.45 6.53
C HIS A 276 11.66 -18.85 6.92
N LEU A 277 11.80 -19.77 7.88
CA LEU A 277 13.09 -20.28 8.39
C LEU A 277 13.32 -21.79 8.12
N GLY A 278 12.43 -22.42 7.35
CA GLY A 278 12.59 -23.81 6.92
C GLY A 278 13.78 -24.02 5.96
N PRO A 279 14.29 -25.25 5.82
CA PRO A 279 15.34 -25.58 4.86
C PRO A 279 14.97 -25.13 3.43
N GLY A 280 15.92 -24.49 2.74
CA GLY A 280 15.71 -23.91 1.41
C GLY A 280 15.34 -22.41 1.40
N ALA A 281 15.08 -21.81 2.57
CA ALA A 281 14.98 -20.36 2.69
C ALA A 281 16.33 -19.68 2.49
N ASP A 282 16.30 -18.43 2.03
CA ASP A 282 17.45 -17.56 2.18
C ASP A 282 17.73 -17.28 3.66
N ALA A 283 19.01 -17.21 4.02
CA ALA A 283 19.45 -16.94 5.39
C ALA A 283 19.28 -15.45 5.78
N ASP A 284 18.04 -14.97 5.67
CA ASP A 284 17.57 -13.64 6.05
C ASP A 284 16.86 -13.73 7.41
N ILE A 285 17.60 -13.47 8.48
CA ILE A 285 17.17 -13.76 9.86
C ILE A 285 17.29 -12.51 10.72
N THR A 286 16.23 -12.18 11.45
CA THR A 286 16.27 -11.12 12.47
C THR A 286 16.05 -11.72 13.85
N ILE A 287 16.96 -11.45 14.78
CA ILE A 287 16.91 -11.96 16.15
C ILE A 287 16.66 -10.78 17.08
N TYR A 288 15.64 -10.90 17.93
CA TYR A 288 15.24 -9.87 18.88
C TYR A 288 15.51 -10.32 20.32
N THR A 289 15.94 -9.39 21.17
CA THR A 289 16.02 -9.64 22.62
C THR A 289 14.61 -9.56 23.20
N PRO A 290 14.08 -10.60 23.87
CA PRO A 290 12.76 -10.55 24.46
C PRO A 290 12.61 -9.39 25.46
N HIS A 291 11.51 -8.65 25.35
CA HIS A 291 11.16 -7.57 26.26
C HIS A 291 9.64 -7.51 26.47
N GLU A 292 9.18 -7.02 27.63
CA GLU A 292 7.75 -6.86 27.95
C GLU A 292 7.10 -5.81 27.06
N ASN A 293 7.73 -4.64 26.95
CA ASN A 293 7.36 -3.60 25.99
C ASN A 293 7.81 -4.04 24.59
N LYS A 294 6.84 -4.34 23.72
CA LYS A 294 7.09 -4.83 22.36
C LYS A 294 7.68 -3.77 21.42
N GLU A 295 7.45 -2.50 21.69
CA GLU A 295 8.09 -1.43 20.93
C GLU A 295 9.61 -1.48 21.13
N ILE A 296 10.08 -1.53 22.38
CA ILE A 296 11.50 -1.71 22.72
C ILE A 296 12.06 -3.01 22.13
N MET A 297 11.31 -4.11 22.19
CA MET A 297 11.73 -5.40 21.64
C MET A 297 12.03 -5.32 20.13
N PHE A 298 11.21 -4.61 19.36
CA PHE A 298 11.28 -4.61 17.90
C PHE A 298 12.06 -3.41 17.32
N GLU A 299 12.30 -2.36 18.10
CA GLU A 299 13.02 -1.15 17.68
C GLU A 299 14.49 -1.43 17.35
N LEU A 300 15.16 -2.24 18.18
CA LEU A 300 16.58 -2.59 18.00
C LEU A 300 16.76 -4.10 18.00
N PRO A 301 16.82 -4.74 16.82
CA PRO A 301 17.20 -6.14 16.72
C PRO A 301 18.59 -6.39 17.33
N ARG A 302 18.76 -7.54 17.98
CA ARG A 302 20.08 -7.99 18.45
C ARG A 302 20.96 -8.39 17.27
N TYR A 303 20.39 -9.10 16.29
CA TYR A 303 21.09 -9.48 15.06
C TYR A 303 20.19 -9.28 13.85
N VAL A 304 20.78 -8.80 12.76
CA VAL A 304 20.20 -8.83 11.42
C VAL A 304 21.18 -9.57 10.52
N ILE A 305 20.74 -10.69 9.98
CA ILE A 305 21.50 -11.55 9.07
C ILE A 305 20.84 -11.46 7.70
N LYS A 306 21.63 -11.24 6.65
CA LYS A 306 21.20 -11.19 5.25
C LYS A 306 22.08 -12.15 4.44
N ALA A 307 21.47 -13.09 3.74
CA ALA A 307 22.21 -14.12 2.98
C ALA A 307 23.36 -14.79 3.79
N GLY A 308 23.15 -14.98 5.10
CA GLY A 308 24.15 -15.58 6.00
C GLY A 308 25.21 -14.62 6.54
N VAL A 309 25.21 -13.36 6.13
CA VAL A 309 26.13 -12.31 6.60
C VAL A 309 25.49 -11.50 7.72
N ILE A 310 26.20 -11.26 8.82
CA ILE A 310 25.72 -10.42 9.93
C ILE A 310 25.86 -8.94 9.54
N LEU A 311 24.73 -8.29 9.22
CA LEU A 311 24.70 -6.87 8.86
C LEU A 311 24.59 -5.95 10.06
N ALA A 312 23.89 -6.39 11.10
CA ALA A 312 23.78 -5.66 12.35
C ALA A 312 23.93 -6.58 13.55
N GLU A 313 24.59 -6.08 14.60
CA GLU A 313 24.86 -6.80 15.84
C GLU A 313 24.83 -5.82 17.03
N GLU A 314 24.01 -6.15 18.04
CA GLU A 314 23.83 -5.37 19.27
C GLU A 314 23.50 -3.89 19.01
N GLY A 315 22.70 -3.63 17.96
CA GLY A 315 22.27 -2.28 17.57
C GLY A 315 23.23 -1.53 16.64
N ASP A 316 24.42 -2.06 16.37
CA ASP A 316 25.38 -1.46 15.43
C ASP A 316 25.28 -2.08 14.04
N ILE A 317 25.42 -1.26 13.00
CA ILE A 317 25.64 -1.73 11.63
C ILE A 317 27.11 -2.19 11.49
N ARG A 318 27.33 -3.39 10.96
CA ARG A 318 28.64 -4.03 10.83
C ARG A 318 29.17 -4.00 9.40
N GLU A 319 28.31 -4.22 8.41
CA GLU A 319 28.71 -4.38 7.01
C GLU A 319 27.67 -3.76 6.07
N GLU A 320 28.16 -3.16 4.97
CA GLU A 320 27.32 -2.72 3.87
C GLU A 320 27.05 -3.91 2.93
N TYR A 321 25.79 -4.13 2.58
CA TYR A 321 25.40 -5.23 1.69
C TYR A 321 24.50 -4.72 0.58
N TYR A 322 24.89 -5.00 -0.66
CA TYR A 322 24.07 -4.71 -1.84
C TYR A 322 23.15 -5.90 -2.10
N GLY A 323 21.84 -5.66 -2.01
CA GLY A 323 20.82 -6.67 -2.26
C GLY A 323 20.65 -6.98 -3.75
N LYS A 324 19.90 -8.03 -4.03
CA LYS A 324 19.50 -8.39 -5.39
C LYS A 324 18.32 -7.57 -5.88
N LEU A 325 18.27 -7.31 -7.18
CA LEU A 325 17.10 -6.74 -7.84
C LEU A 325 16.19 -7.85 -8.37
N LEU A 326 14.99 -7.96 -7.80
CA LEU A 326 14.01 -8.97 -8.23
C LEU A 326 13.17 -8.42 -9.39
N HIS A 327 13.01 -9.21 -10.46
CA HIS A 327 12.13 -8.88 -11.58
C HIS A 327 11.44 -10.13 -12.12
N VAL A 328 10.47 -9.92 -13.00
CA VAL A 328 9.81 -10.99 -13.77
C VAL A 328 10.12 -10.84 -15.25
N SER A 329 10.06 -11.93 -16.01
CA SER A 329 10.21 -11.93 -17.48
C SER A 329 9.19 -12.88 -18.13
N PRO A 330 7.87 -12.59 -18.03
CA PRO A 330 6.86 -13.44 -18.66
C PRO A 330 7.00 -13.41 -20.19
N GLU A 331 6.65 -14.51 -20.85
CA GLU A 331 6.56 -14.56 -22.31
C GLU A 331 5.45 -13.61 -22.82
N TYR A 332 5.68 -12.99 -23.97
CA TYR A 332 4.73 -12.10 -24.64
C TYR A 332 4.88 -12.16 -26.16
N ASP A 333 3.89 -11.60 -26.87
CA ASP A 333 3.94 -11.47 -28.32
C ASP A 333 4.95 -10.38 -28.74
N ILE A 334 6.10 -10.80 -29.27
CA ILE A 334 7.18 -9.92 -29.70
C ILE A 334 6.77 -9.00 -30.87
N GLU A 335 5.76 -9.37 -31.66
CA GLU A 335 5.26 -8.52 -32.74
C GLU A 335 4.64 -7.22 -32.21
N MET A 336 4.19 -7.21 -30.94
CA MET A 336 3.69 -6.01 -30.28
C MET A 336 4.77 -4.95 -30.10
N GLU A 337 6.05 -5.30 -30.01
CA GLU A 337 7.13 -4.30 -29.90
C GLU A 337 7.16 -3.36 -31.10
N THR A 338 6.90 -3.87 -32.30
CA THR A 338 6.88 -3.03 -33.51
C THR A 338 5.74 -2.03 -33.44
N ARG A 339 4.55 -2.48 -33.03
CA ARG A 339 3.37 -1.61 -32.87
C ARG A 339 3.56 -0.57 -31.77
N ILE A 340 4.16 -0.98 -30.65
CA ILE A 340 4.50 -0.08 -29.53
C ILE A 340 5.52 0.95 -30.01
N ALA A 341 6.58 0.54 -30.72
CA ALA A 341 7.60 1.45 -31.23
C ALA A 341 7.01 2.49 -32.20
N GLU A 342 6.15 2.07 -33.13
CA GLU A 342 5.49 2.97 -34.09
C GLU A 342 4.60 4.01 -33.40
N TRP A 343 3.88 3.60 -32.35
CA TRP A 343 3.10 4.52 -31.52
C TRP A 343 4.02 5.42 -30.69
N PHE A 344 5.04 4.86 -30.04
CA PHE A 344 5.97 5.57 -29.15
C PHE A 344 6.68 6.71 -29.89
N GLU A 345 7.17 6.46 -31.11
CA GLU A 345 7.85 7.48 -31.93
C GLU A 345 6.93 8.63 -32.39
N GLN A 346 5.60 8.51 -32.24
CA GLN A 346 4.64 9.58 -32.52
C GLN A 346 4.31 10.44 -31.28
N PHE A 347 4.37 9.86 -30.08
CA PHE A 347 3.82 10.48 -28.87
C PHE A 347 4.84 10.77 -27.76
N TYR A 348 5.99 10.10 -27.74
CA TYR A 348 7.03 10.32 -26.74
C TYR A 348 8.09 11.33 -27.19
N SER A 349 8.72 11.96 -26.20
CA SER A 349 9.82 12.91 -26.36
C SER A 349 11.20 12.25 -26.50
N ILE A 350 11.31 10.94 -26.24
CA ILE A 350 12.53 10.15 -26.43
C ILE A 350 12.36 9.08 -27.53
N ARG A 351 13.45 8.43 -27.92
CA ARG A 351 13.42 7.33 -28.91
C ARG A 351 13.09 6.01 -28.22
N PHE A 352 12.29 5.16 -28.87
CA PHE A 352 11.88 3.87 -28.31
C PHE A 352 13.09 3.00 -27.93
N ARG A 353 14.13 2.98 -28.77
CA ARG A 353 15.38 2.24 -28.51
C ARG A 353 16.13 2.66 -27.23
N ASN A 354 15.83 3.83 -26.68
CA ASN A 354 16.46 4.37 -25.47
C ASN A 354 15.55 4.25 -24.24
N TYR A 355 14.32 3.73 -24.38
CA TYR A 355 13.36 3.59 -23.30
C TYR A 355 13.65 2.39 -22.37
N PRO A 356 13.99 1.18 -22.88
CA PRO A 356 14.28 0.04 -22.02
C PRO A 356 15.44 0.29 -21.06
N VAL A 357 15.31 -0.20 -19.83
CA VAL A 357 16.41 -0.23 -18.86
C VAL A 357 17.43 -1.29 -19.32
N SER A 358 18.63 -0.84 -19.66
CA SER A 358 19.75 -1.72 -20.04
C SER A 358 20.16 -2.66 -18.90
N THR A 359 20.58 -3.87 -19.23
CA THR A 359 21.03 -4.88 -18.25
C THR A 359 22.23 -4.41 -17.43
N GLU A 360 22.99 -3.42 -17.91
CA GLU A 360 24.10 -2.81 -17.16
C GLU A 360 23.66 -2.08 -15.89
N TYR A 361 22.39 -1.65 -15.81
CA TYR A 361 21.79 -1.06 -14.61
C TYR A 361 21.22 -2.11 -13.65
N LEU A 362 21.14 -3.37 -14.07
CA LEU A 362 20.63 -4.48 -13.26
C LEU A 362 21.79 -5.09 -12.46
N HIS A 363 22.15 -4.45 -11.35
CA HIS A 363 23.14 -5.01 -10.43
C HIS A 363 22.55 -6.21 -9.68
N ASP A 364 23.19 -7.38 -9.82
CA ASP A 364 22.82 -8.65 -9.16
C ASP A 364 21.30 -8.93 -9.22
N ALA A 365 20.80 -9.18 -10.42
CA ALA A 365 19.38 -9.41 -10.66
C ALA A 365 18.99 -10.88 -10.52
N GLU A 366 17.78 -11.12 -10.01
CA GLU A 366 17.17 -12.43 -9.91
C GLU A 366 15.78 -12.40 -10.54
N GLU A 367 15.56 -13.32 -11.47
CA GLU A 367 14.26 -13.50 -12.11
C GLU A 367 13.38 -14.40 -11.24
N VAL A 368 12.19 -13.90 -10.93
CA VAL A 368 11.15 -14.65 -10.22
C VAL A 368 10.20 -15.25 -11.25
N ALA A 369 9.94 -16.55 -11.11
CA ALA A 369 9.11 -17.31 -12.04
C ALA A 369 7.66 -16.80 -12.09
N CYS A 370 7.05 -16.96 -13.27
CA CYS A 370 5.66 -16.66 -13.53
C CYS A 370 4.90 -17.97 -13.80
N ASP A 371 4.33 -18.57 -12.75
CA ASP A 371 3.86 -19.97 -12.76
C ASP A 371 2.36 -20.16 -12.46
#